data_AF-A0A1X7VQ65-F1
#
_entry.id   AF-A0A1X7VQ65-F1
#
_cell.length_a   1.000
_cell.length_b   1.000
_cell.length_c   1.000
_cell.angle_alpha   90.00
_cell.angle_beta   90.00
_cell.angle_gamma   90.00
#
_symmetry.space_group_name_H-M   'P 1'
#
loop_
_entity.id
_entity.type
_entity.pdbx_description
1 polymer ?
#
loop_
_entity_poly.entity_id
_entity_poly.type
_entity_poly.pdbx_seq_one_letter_code
_entity_poly.pdbx_strand_id
1 'polypeptide(L)'
;MAALDEKPTDLDCAHYSKVINTWELLATFLKITDPDITALKRDFPDYNQQKIQMLFLWRRKNGRRATRRVLAEACRNAEEVTLAEKIEGKPESEVVASEPVLAAPIQATSTDLSSSSAPTHLSYREPTQAQDDFPEGQ
;
A
#
# COMPACT_ATOMS: atom_id res chain seq x y z
N MET A 1 -30.49 -10.94 -2.08
CA MET A 1 -29.43 -10.04 -1.56
C MET A 1 -28.49 -10.87 -0.69
N ALA A 2 -27.26 -11.15 -1.16
CA ALA A 2 -26.13 -11.55 -0.32
C ALA A 2 -24.82 -11.55 -1.14
N ALA A 3 -24.54 -10.49 -1.89
CA ALA A 3 -23.30 -10.40 -2.66
C ALA A 3 -22.06 -10.39 -1.73
N LEU A 4 -22.18 -10.08 -0.45
CA LEU A 4 -21.04 -9.98 0.47
C LEU A 4 -20.58 -11.32 1.05
N ASP A 5 -21.41 -12.36 0.95
CA ASP A 5 -21.09 -13.71 1.44
C ASP A 5 -20.36 -14.56 0.38
N GLU A 6 -20.23 -14.03 -0.84
CA GLU A 6 -19.44 -14.67 -1.88
C GLU A 6 -17.95 -14.39 -1.71
N LYS A 7 -17.14 -15.33 -2.19
CA LYS A 7 -15.69 -15.19 -2.31
C LYS A 7 -15.34 -14.15 -3.39
N PRO A 8 -14.37 -13.26 -3.17
CA PRO A 8 -13.88 -12.39 -4.22
C PRO A 8 -13.26 -13.21 -5.35
N THR A 9 -13.62 -12.86 -6.58
CA THR A 9 -13.07 -13.45 -7.80
C THR A 9 -11.63 -12.98 -8.02
N ASP A 10 -10.89 -13.62 -8.94
CA ASP A 10 -9.53 -13.18 -9.28
C ASP A 10 -9.52 -11.76 -9.86
N LEU A 11 -10.57 -11.37 -10.58
CA LEU A 11 -10.76 -10.02 -11.09
C LEU A 11 -10.97 -9.01 -9.96
N ASP A 12 -11.75 -9.37 -8.93
CA ASP A 12 -11.93 -8.55 -7.74
C ASP A 12 -10.59 -8.32 -7.03
N CYS A 13 -9.80 -9.38 -6.82
CA CYS A 13 -8.49 -9.27 -6.17
C CYS A 13 -7.53 -8.33 -6.91
N ALA A 14 -7.48 -8.43 -8.25
CA ALA A 14 -6.65 -7.55 -9.09
C ALA A 14 -7.16 -6.09 -9.11
N HIS A 15 -8.45 -5.87 -8.90
CA HIS A 15 -9.00 -4.53 -8.77
C HIS A 15 -8.70 -3.93 -7.41
N TYR A 16 -8.86 -4.70 -6.34
CA TYR A 16 -8.60 -4.25 -4.96
C TYR A 16 -7.13 -3.90 -4.75
N SER A 17 -6.20 -4.67 -5.32
CA SER A 17 -4.76 -4.40 -5.20
C SER A 17 -4.34 -3.01 -5.69
N LYS A 18 -5.09 -2.39 -6.61
CA LYS A 18 -4.82 -1.04 -7.10
C LYS A 18 -5.17 0.05 -6.10
N VAL A 19 -6.07 -0.25 -5.16
CA VAL A 19 -6.63 0.72 -4.21
C VAL A 19 -6.01 0.59 -2.82
N ILE A 20 -5.55 -0.63 -2.45
CA ILE A 20 -4.91 -0.88 -1.16
C ILE A 20 -3.62 -0.08 -1.06
N ASN A 21 -3.49 0.78 -0.05
CA ASN A 21 -2.25 1.47 0.30
C ASN A 21 -1.52 0.75 1.45
N THR A 22 -2.24 0.35 2.50
CA THR A 22 -1.69 -0.25 3.74
C THR A 22 -1.81 -1.78 3.75
N TRP A 23 -1.31 -2.44 2.70
CA TRP A 23 -1.51 -3.88 2.48
C TRP A 23 -0.91 -4.77 3.57
N GLU A 24 0.15 -4.33 4.23
CA GLU A 24 0.82 -5.07 5.32
C GLU A 24 -0.07 -5.11 6.55
N LEU A 25 -0.63 -3.96 6.94
CA LEU A 25 -1.57 -3.85 8.05
C LEU A 25 -2.83 -4.66 7.74
N LEU A 26 -3.36 -4.56 6.52
CA LEU A 26 -4.46 -5.39 6.05
C LEU A 26 -4.14 -6.89 6.17
N ALA A 27 -2.94 -7.32 5.79
CA ALA A 27 -2.51 -8.72 5.89
C ALA A 27 -2.57 -9.23 7.35
N THR A 28 -2.16 -8.41 8.33
CA THR A 28 -2.25 -8.78 9.76
C THR A 28 -3.71 -8.97 10.22
N PHE A 29 -4.64 -8.11 9.79
CA PHE A 29 -6.07 -8.26 10.09
C PHE A 29 -6.69 -9.48 9.40
N LEU A 30 -6.20 -9.82 8.21
CA LEU A 30 -6.57 -11.02 7.47
C LEU A 30 -5.94 -12.31 8.02
N LYS A 31 -5.23 -12.24 9.17
CA LYS A 31 -4.55 -13.36 9.83
C LYS A 31 -3.47 -14.01 8.97
N ILE A 32 -2.85 -13.23 8.10
CA ILE A 32 -1.59 -13.60 7.44
C ILE A 32 -0.48 -13.32 8.45
N THR A 33 0.40 -14.31 8.65
CA THR A 33 1.47 -14.23 9.64
C THR A 33 2.63 -13.39 9.12
N ASP A 34 3.34 -12.68 10.00
CA ASP A 34 4.56 -11.92 9.65
C ASP A 34 5.56 -12.69 8.74
N PRO A 35 5.90 -13.97 8.99
CA PRO A 35 6.77 -14.72 8.08
C PRO A 35 6.21 -14.84 6.65
N ASP A 36 4.89 -14.94 6.48
CA ASP A 36 4.29 -14.95 5.14
C ASP A 36 4.38 -13.57 4.49
N ILE A 37 4.18 -12.49 5.26
CA ILE A 37 4.32 -11.12 4.79
C ILE A 37 5.77 -10.88 4.33
N THR A 38 6.76 -11.30 5.13
CA THR A 38 8.17 -11.23 4.76
C THR A 38 8.48 -12.06 3.51
N ALA A 39 7.92 -13.27 3.39
CA ALA A 39 8.06 -14.09 2.19
C ALA A 39 7.47 -13.38 0.96
N LEU A 40 6.29 -12.78 1.07
CA LEU A 40 5.68 -12.02 -0.02
C LEU A 40 6.54 -10.82 -0.46
N LYS A 41 7.10 -10.06 0.49
CA LYS A 41 8.02 -8.94 0.19
C LYS A 41 9.29 -9.41 -0.51
N ARG A 42 9.81 -10.57 -0.11
CA ARG A 42 11.04 -11.16 -0.69
C ARG A 42 10.80 -11.72 -2.08
N ASP A 43 9.70 -12.45 -2.25
CA ASP A 43 9.42 -13.22 -3.46
C ASP A 43 8.83 -12.33 -4.58
N PHE A 44 8.22 -11.19 -4.23
CA PHE A 44 7.63 -10.24 -5.17
C PHE A 44 8.20 -8.82 -4.95
N PRO A 45 9.02 -8.28 -5.86
CA PRO A 45 9.58 -6.93 -5.71
C PRO A 45 8.56 -5.82 -6.02
N ASP A 46 7.50 -6.12 -6.77
CA ASP A 46 6.45 -5.17 -7.13
C ASP A 46 5.34 -5.12 -6.06
N TYR A 47 5.02 -3.91 -5.58
CA TYR A 47 4.00 -3.70 -4.56
C TYR A 47 2.60 -4.15 -4.99
N ASN A 48 2.24 -4.04 -6.27
CA ASN A 48 0.93 -4.51 -6.74
C ASN A 48 0.88 -6.04 -6.74
N GLN A 49 1.96 -6.70 -7.16
CA GLN A 49 2.08 -8.15 -7.07
C GLN A 49 2.01 -8.64 -5.61
N GLN A 50 2.70 -7.97 -4.68
CA GLN A 50 2.61 -8.29 -3.25
C GLN A 50 1.15 -8.26 -2.76
N LYS A 51 0.40 -7.21 -3.10
CA LYS A 51 -1.02 -7.06 -2.75
C LYS A 51 -1.90 -8.15 -3.33
N ILE A 52 -1.72 -8.49 -4.61
CA ILE A 52 -2.47 -9.56 -5.29
C ILE A 52 -2.18 -10.91 -4.61
N GLN A 53 -0.90 -11.21 -4.36
CA GLN A 53 -0.47 -12.46 -3.78
C GLN A 53 -0.90 -12.59 -2.32
N MET A 54 -0.91 -11.49 -1.56
CA MET A 54 -1.49 -11.41 -0.22
C MET A 54 -2.98 -11.80 -0.23
N LEU A 55 -3.78 -11.24 -1.15
CA LEU A 55 -5.20 -11.58 -1.29
C LEU A 55 -5.41 -13.05 -1.69
N PHE A 56 -4.58 -13.59 -2.58
CA PHE A 56 -4.62 -15.00 -2.94
C PHE A 56 -4.23 -15.91 -1.78
N LEU A 57 -3.21 -15.54 -1.01
CA LEU A 57 -2.78 -16.29 0.16
C LEU A 57 -3.88 -16.31 1.23
N TRP A 58 -4.50 -15.16 1.51
CA TRP A 58 -5.66 -15.06 2.39
C TRP A 58 -6.81 -15.95 1.91
N ARG A 59 -7.16 -15.87 0.63
CA ARG A 59 -8.22 -16.70 0.04
C ARG A 59 -7.91 -18.19 0.15
N ARG A 60 -6.65 -18.58 -0.06
CA ARG A 60 -6.18 -19.96 0.06
C ARG A 60 -6.23 -20.47 1.50
N LYS A 61 -5.81 -19.65 2.48
CA LYS A 61 -5.81 -20.00 3.91
C LYS A 61 -7.22 -20.09 4.49
N ASN A 62 -8.09 -19.14 4.16
CA ASN A 62 -9.44 -19.06 4.74
C ASN A 62 -10.50 -19.82 3.92
N GLY A 63 -10.20 -20.17 2.66
CA GLY A 63 -11.05 -21.01 1.81
C GLY A 63 -12.47 -20.47 1.69
N ARG A 64 -13.45 -21.20 2.23
CA ARG A 64 -14.87 -20.81 2.23
C ARG A 64 -15.19 -19.60 3.11
N ARG A 65 -14.33 -19.25 4.06
CA ARG A 65 -14.49 -18.09 4.95
C ARG A 65 -13.88 -16.81 4.37
N ALA A 66 -13.18 -16.91 3.24
CA ALA A 66 -12.63 -15.75 2.53
C ALA A 66 -13.73 -15.02 1.75
N THR A 67 -14.68 -14.43 2.48
CA THR A 67 -15.82 -13.73 1.90
C THR A 67 -15.52 -12.23 1.75
N ARG A 68 -16.23 -11.57 0.84
CA ARG A 68 -16.13 -10.10 0.66
C ARG A 68 -16.42 -9.34 1.96
N ARG A 69 -17.32 -9.83 2.80
CA ARG A 69 -17.61 -9.27 4.13
C ARG A 69 -16.39 -9.24 5.05
N VAL A 70 -15.66 -10.35 5.17
CA VAL A 70 -14.46 -10.44 6.02
C VAL A 70 -13.36 -9.51 5.48
N LEU A 71 -13.24 -9.41 4.16
CA LEU A 71 -12.29 -8.49 3.53
C LEU A 71 -12.65 -7.03 3.82
N ALA A 72 -13.92 -6.63 3.67
CA ALA A 72 -14.38 -5.27 3.95
C ALA A 72 -14.16 -4.86 5.42
N GLU A 73 -14.43 -5.76 6.36
CA GLU A 73 -14.18 -5.54 7.79
C GLU A 73 -12.69 -5.36 8.08
N ALA A 74 -11.83 -6.22 7.53
CA ALA A 74 -10.39 -6.10 7.66
C ALA A 74 -9.85 -4.80 7.03
N CYS A 75 -10.44 -4.35 5.91
CA CYS A 75 -10.09 -3.07 5.28
C CYS A 75 -10.42 -1.90 6.21
N ARG A 76 -11.60 -1.87 6.85
CA ARG A 76 -11.94 -0.82 7.84
C ARG A 76 -10.95 -0.78 9.01
N ASN A 77 -10.56 -1.94 9.51
CA ASN A 77 -9.58 -2.03 10.61
C ASN A 77 -8.19 -1.56 10.18
N ALA A 78 -7.84 -1.70 8.89
CA ALA A 78 -6.60 -1.22 8.30
C ALA A 78 -6.67 0.24 7.80
N GLU A 79 -7.74 0.97 8.13
CA GLU A 79 -8.03 2.34 7.67
C GLU A 79 -8.24 2.47 6.14
N GLU A 80 -8.45 1.35 5.45
CA GLU A 80 -8.77 1.26 4.01
C GLU A 80 -10.28 1.41 3.77
N VAL A 81 -10.87 2.51 4.26
CA VAL A 81 -12.33 2.75 4.23
C VAL A 81 -12.86 2.79 2.79
N THR A 82 -12.15 3.47 1.88
CA THR A 82 -12.51 3.58 0.46
C THR A 82 -12.63 2.20 -0.21
N LEU A 83 -11.75 1.27 0.14
CA LEU A 83 -11.82 -0.09 -0.39
C LEU A 83 -12.98 -0.87 0.24
N ALA A 84 -13.19 -0.75 1.55
CA ALA A 84 -14.30 -1.40 2.23
C ALA A 84 -15.65 -0.99 1.64
N GLU A 85 -15.87 0.30 1.38
CA GLU A 85 -17.08 0.83 0.75
C GLU A 85 -17.27 0.28 -0.67
N LYS A 86 -16.18 0.21 -1.43
CA LYS A 86 -16.17 -0.33 -2.79
C LYS A 86 -16.51 -1.83 -2.82
N ILE A 87 -16.06 -2.59 -1.83
CA ILE A 87 -16.41 -4.02 -1.66
C ILE A 87 -17.88 -4.18 -1.27
N GLU A 88 -18.39 -3.29 -0.41
CA GLU A 88 -19.79 -3.30 0.03
C GLU A 88 -20.77 -2.86 -1.07
N GLY A 89 -20.28 -2.20 -2.12
CA GLY A 89 -21.09 -1.74 -3.23
C GLY A 89 -22.14 -0.70 -2.81
N LYS A 90 -21.92 0.01 -1.69
CA LYS A 90 -22.71 1.18 -1.34
C LYS A 90 -22.31 2.29 -2.32
N PRO A 91 -23.18 2.68 -3.27
CA PRO A 91 -23.01 4.00 -3.85
C PRO A 91 -23.14 4.97 -2.69
N GLU A 92 -22.16 5.86 -2.59
CA GLU A 92 -22.22 7.15 -1.90
C GLU A 92 -23.67 7.66 -1.87
N SER A 93 -24.39 7.35 -0.81
CA SER A 93 -25.77 7.79 -0.62
C SER A 93 -25.65 9.19 -0.09
N GLU A 94 -25.82 10.15 -1.01
CA GLU A 94 -26.15 11.55 -0.79
C GLU A 94 -25.52 12.20 0.46
N VAL A 95 -24.48 12.98 0.20
CA VAL A 95 -24.19 14.26 0.85
C VAL A 95 -25.45 15.01 1.31
N VAL A 96 -26.02 14.62 2.46
CA VAL A 96 -26.81 15.50 3.31
C VAL A 96 -25.82 16.17 4.26
N ALA A 97 -25.30 17.30 3.78
CA ALA A 97 -24.85 18.36 4.66
C ALA A 97 -25.36 19.67 4.04
N SER A 98 -26.61 19.98 4.33
CA SER A 98 -27.14 21.33 4.24
C SER A 98 -26.23 22.30 5.02
N GLU A 99 -25.70 23.26 4.27
CA GLU A 99 -25.24 24.64 4.58
C GLU A 99 -25.26 25.16 6.03
N PRO A 100 -24.29 26.05 6.38
CA PRO A 100 -24.56 27.48 6.17
C PRO A 100 -23.40 28.29 5.57
N VAL A 101 -23.73 29.06 4.53
CA VAL A 101 -23.34 30.47 4.31
C VAL A 101 -22.40 31.10 5.35
N LEU A 102 -21.23 31.57 4.89
CA LEU A 102 -20.80 32.97 5.04
C LEU A 102 -19.48 33.24 4.30
N ALA A 103 -19.54 34.27 3.49
CA ALA A 103 -18.45 34.82 2.70
C ALA A 103 -17.31 35.40 3.55
N ALA A 104 -16.06 35.22 3.11
CA ALA A 104 -15.10 36.33 2.99
C ALA A 104 -13.86 35.91 2.18
N PRO A 105 -13.38 36.77 1.26
CA PRO A 105 -12.13 36.60 0.53
C PRO A 105 -10.99 37.23 1.32
N ILE A 106 -9.84 36.56 1.45
CA ILE A 106 -8.62 37.25 1.91
C ILE A 106 -7.42 36.85 1.05
N GLN A 107 -7.24 37.73 0.06
CA GLN A 107 -6.04 38.25 -0.60
C GLN A 107 -4.70 37.52 -0.45
N ALA A 108 -4.08 37.38 -1.62
CA ALA A 108 -2.68 37.10 -1.86
C ALA A 108 -1.76 38.10 -1.16
N THR A 109 -0.61 37.60 -0.68
CA THR A 109 0.63 38.35 -0.69
C THR A 109 1.78 37.42 -1.06
N SER A 110 2.34 37.65 -2.25
CA SER A 110 3.69 37.26 -2.60
C SER A 110 4.66 37.75 -1.54
N THR A 111 5.66 36.93 -1.22
CA THR A 111 6.97 37.46 -0.81
C THR A 111 8.02 36.69 -1.58
N ASP A 112 8.55 37.42 -2.55
CA ASP A 112 9.70 37.15 -3.38
C ASP A 112 11.01 37.35 -2.56
N LEU A 113 12.12 36.85 -3.12
CA LEU A 113 13.52 37.10 -2.74
C LEU A 113 14.05 36.25 -1.56
N SER A 114 15.23 35.64 -1.59
CA SER A 114 16.39 35.85 -2.46
C SER A 114 17.42 34.71 -2.34
N SER A 115 18.18 34.55 -3.41
CA SER A 115 19.39 33.74 -3.64
C SER A 115 20.41 33.66 -2.50
N SER A 116 21.20 32.56 -2.46
CA SER A 116 22.66 32.66 -2.32
C SER A 116 23.40 31.34 -2.65
N SER A 117 24.19 31.41 -3.72
CA SER A 117 25.53 30.84 -3.95
C SER A 117 25.92 29.38 -3.58
N ALA A 118 26.37 28.67 -4.62
CA ALA A 118 27.23 27.48 -4.61
C ALA A 118 28.69 27.82 -4.24
N PRO A 119 29.72 26.98 -4.50
CA PRO A 119 29.87 25.51 -4.51
C PRO A 119 31.01 25.08 -3.54
N THR A 120 31.35 23.79 -3.39
CA THR A 120 32.75 23.30 -3.38
C THR A 120 32.80 21.77 -3.47
N HIS A 121 33.50 21.35 -4.52
CA HIS A 121 34.08 20.08 -4.90
C HIS A 121 34.73 19.29 -3.74
N LEU A 122 34.34 18.03 -3.52
CA LEU A 122 35.09 17.10 -2.68
C LEU A 122 35.30 15.78 -3.43
N SER A 123 36.42 15.72 -4.13
CA SER A 123 37.03 14.50 -4.64
C SER A 123 37.44 13.62 -3.46
N TYR A 124 36.78 12.48 -3.29
CA TYR A 124 37.30 11.32 -2.57
C TYR A 124 37.46 10.22 -3.62
N ARG A 125 38.66 10.04 -4.15
CA ARG A 125 39.76 9.19 -3.64
C ARG A 125 39.45 7.71 -3.83
N GLU A 126 40.16 7.13 -4.80
CA GLU A 126 40.22 5.72 -5.19
C GLU A 126 40.29 4.74 -3.99
N PRO A 127 39.59 3.60 -4.08
CA PRO A 127 40.00 2.40 -3.37
C PRO A 127 41.03 1.63 -4.21
N THR A 128 42.28 1.60 -3.71
CA THR A 128 43.36 0.73 -4.18
C THR A 128 42.92 -0.73 -4.16
N GLN A 129 42.96 -1.35 -5.33
CA GLN A 129 42.77 -2.78 -5.56
C GLN A 129 43.95 -3.56 -4.93
N ALA A 130 43.75 -4.09 -3.73
CA ALA A 130 44.62 -5.11 -3.15
C ALA A 130 44.25 -6.45 -3.78
N GLN A 131 45.02 -6.87 -4.80
CA GLN A 131 45.05 -8.26 -5.21
C GLN A 131 45.84 -9.04 -4.16
N ASP A 132 45.11 -9.91 -3.47
CA ASP A 132 45.62 -10.92 -2.56
C ASP A 132 46.31 -12.00 -3.42
N ASP A 133 47.63 -11.90 -3.54
CA ASP A 133 48.51 -12.90 -4.14
C ASP A 133 48.82 -13.96 -3.06
N PHE A 134 48.00 -15.01 -3.02
CA PHE A 134 48.25 -16.20 -2.21
C PHE A 134 49.16 -17.16 -3.00
N PRO A 135 50.37 -17.50 -2.53
CA PRO A 135 51.13 -18.59 -3.11
C PRO A 135 50.58 -19.94 -2.63
N GLU A 136 50.18 -20.76 -3.61
CA GLU A 136 49.89 -22.19 -3.46
C GLU A 136 51.15 -22.92 -2.95
N GLY A 137 51.08 -23.47 -1.73
CA GLY A 137 52.11 -24.34 -1.18
C GLY A 137 51.88 -25.78 -1.62
N GLN A 138 52.88 -26.35 -2.32
CA GLN A 138 53.10 -27.79 -2.46
C GLN A 138 53.81 -28.36 -1.23
#